data_AF-A0A8J6ARA0-F1
#
_entry.id   AF-A0A8J6ARA0-F1
#
_cell.length_a   1.000
_cell.length_b   1.000
_cell.length_c   1.000
_cell.angle_alpha   90.00
_cell.angle_beta   90.00
_cell.angle_gamma   90.00
#
_symmetry.space_group_name_H-M   'P 1'
#
loop_
_entity.id
_entity.type
_entity.pdbx_description
1 polymer ?
#
loop_
_entity_poly.entity_id
_entity_poly.type
_entity_poly.pdbx_seq_one_letter_code
_entity_poly.pdbx_strand_id
1 'polypeptide(L)'
;MASLGVIPSLKKSQLTPTRSIEYLGVVLDTSTDSMRLSEDKSAHYRQHLQEALVQGRLRARDWANLLGKLAFFSSTAHAALLRLRPLQAVKPSDYITVTTELRALLEPWDEVLRQRPSRPFAELRSLWGMQGDLQVTVATDASGQGWGASLYQGAASRTAQGHFPRDVQDSNICVKELYAIWQGVLMVPAQRGNANLTVFTDNTAAKSWVNRQGLTRAGPVS
;
A
#
# COMPACT_ATOMS: atom_id res chain seq x y z
N MET A 1 -18.98 -2.26 34.16
CA MET A 1 -17.51 -2.46 34.11
C MET A 1 -17.04 -3.19 35.36
N ALA A 2 -17.18 -2.63 36.57
CA ALA A 2 -16.89 -3.37 37.82
C ALA A 2 -17.83 -4.58 38.05
N SER A 3 -19.11 -4.46 37.65
CA SER A 3 -20.10 -5.54 37.70
C SER A 3 -19.82 -6.73 36.77
N LEU A 4 -18.82 -6.63 35.89
CA LEU A 4 -18.39 -7.69 34.97
C LEU A 4 -17.03 -8.31 35.37
N GLY A 5 -16.45 -7.90 36.51
CA GLY A 5 -15.16 -8.42 36.98
C GLY A 5 -13.93 -7.96 36.18
N VAL A 6 -14.09 -7.01 35.24
CA VAL A 6 -12.99 -6.48 34.43
C VAL A 6 -12.41 -5.23 35.08
N ILE A 7 -11.12 -5.27 35.44
CA ILE A 7 -10.38 -4.14 36.00
C ILE A 7 -9.54 -3.49 34.88
N PRO A 8 -9.91 -2.29 34.38
CA PRO A 8 -9.13 -1.61 33.36
C PRO A 8 -7.79 -1.15 33.94
N SER A 9 -6.73 -1.26 33.13
CA SER A 9 -5.43 -0.70 33.51
C SER A 9 -5.47 0.82 33.38
N LEU A 10 -5.67 1.53 34.49
CA LEU A 10 -5.72 3.00 34.50
C LEU A 10 -4.45 3.63 33.94
N LYS A 11 -3.28 3.01 34.17
CA LYS A 11 -1.99 3.45 33.62
C LYS A 11 -1.90 3.40 32.09
N LYS A 12 -2.69 2.52 31.45
CA LYS A 12 -2.72 2.33 29.99
C LYS A 12 -3.98 2.94 29.36
N SER A 13 -4.83 3.57 30.17
CA SER A 13 -6.11 4.10 29.76
C SER A 13 -6.01 5.59 29.50
N GLN A 14 -6.56 6.04 28.37
CA GLN A 14 -6.74 7.44 28.06
C GLN A 14 -8.09 7.88 28.63
N LEU A 15 -8.04 8.52 29.80
CA LEU A 15 -9.22 8.91 30.58
C LEU A 15 -9.74 10.32 30.23
N THR A 16 -9.00 11.05 29.40
CA THR A 16 -9.38 12.35 28.88
C THR A 16 -9.57 12.28 27.36
N PRO A 17 -10.57 12.97 26.80
CA PRO A 17 -10.72 13.10 25.36
C PRO A 17 -9.43 13.64 24.73
N THR A 18 -8.93 12.96 23.71
CA THR A 18 -7.73 13.34 22.95
C THR A 18 -7.98 13.11 21.47
N ARG A 19 -7.30 13.90 20.64
CA ARG A 19 -7.32 13.75 19.18
C ARG A 19 -6.30 12.75 18.67
N SER A 20 -5.38 12.31 19.54
CA SER A 20 -4.33 11.34 19.23
C SER A 20 -4.35 10.22 20.27
N ILE A 21 -4.51 8.97 19.81
CA ILE A 21 -4.47 7.77 20.64
C ILE A 21 -3.47 6.76 20.08
N GLU A 22 -2.74 6.08 20.97
CA GLU A 22 -1.93 4.93 20.58
C GLU A 22 -2.65 3.64 20.94
N TYR A 23 -2.79 2.74 19.97
CA TYR A 23 -3.39 1.43 20.14
C TYR A 23 -2.61 0.38 19.36
N LEU A 24 -2.17 -0.69 20.04
CA LEU A 24 -1.37 -1.78 19.47
C LEU A 24 -0.11 -1.32 18.70
N GLY A 25 0.50 -0.21 19.16
CA GLY A 25 1.68 0.40 18.53
C GLY A 25 1.38 1.17 17.25
N VAL A 26 0.14 1.62 17.07
CA VAL A 26 -0.30 2.52 15.99
C VAL A 26 -0.86 3.77 16.63
N VAL A 27 -0.39 4.93 16.17
CA VAL A 27 -0.91 6.24 16.55
C VAL A 27 -2.01 6.61 15.56
N LEU A 28 -3.24 6.78 16.06
CA LEU A 28 -4.38 7.30 15.32
C LEU A 28 -4.53 8.79 15.67
N ASP A 29 -4.45 9.66 14.68
CA ASP A 29 -4.49 11.11 14.87
C ASP A 29 -5.59 11.75 14.02
N THR A 30 -6.65 12.17 14.69
CA THR A 30 -7.80 12.85 14.09
C THR A 30 -7.53 14.30 13.72
N SER A 31 -6.45 14.92 14.21
CA SER A 31 -6.06 16.27 13.79
C SER A 31 -5.46 16.28 12.39
N THR A 32 -4.83 15.16 12.00
CA THR A 32 -4.23 14.95 10.67
C THR A 32 -5.03 13.97 9.80
N ASP A 33 -6.18 13.48 10.28
CA ASP A 33 -7.03 12.45 9.64
C ASP A 33 -6.20 11.24 9.16
N SER A 34 -5.27 10.76 10.00
CA SER A 34 -4.31 9.73 9.58
C SER A 34 -3.88 8.81 10.71
N MET A 35 -3.27 7.68 10.34
CA MET A 35 -2.57 6.80 11.27
C MET A 35 -1.11 6.61 10.89
N ARG A 36 -0.27 6.26 11.86
CA ARG A 36 1.14 5.92 11.64
C ARG A 36 1.64 4.94 12.69
N LEU A 37 2.77 4.30 12.43
CA LEU A 37 3.43 3.46 13.42
C LEU A 37 3.91 4.30 14.63
N SER A 38 3.79 3.76 15.85
CA SER A 38 4.36 4.42 17.03
C SER A 38 5.89 4.45 16.97
N GLU A 39 6.50 5.38 17.70
CA GLU A 39 7.95 5.55 17.72
C GLU A 39 8.63 4.27 18.19
N ASP A 40 8.20 3.74 19.32
CA ASP A 40 8.76 2.54 19.94
C ASP A 40 8.73 1.34 19.01
N LYS A 41 7.59 1.12 18.32
CA LYS A 41 7.45 0.00 17.39
C LYS A 41 8.32 0.21 16.15
N SER A 42 8.44 1.44 15.67
CA SER A 42 9.31 1.74 14.53
C SER A 42 10.79 1.58 14.86
N ALA A 43 11.23 2.07 16.02
CA ALA A 43 12.57 1.88 16.52
C ALA A 43 12.91 0.40 16.66
N HIS A 44 11.99 -0.40 17.22
CA HIS A 44 12.14 -1.85 17.32
C HIS A 44 12.26 -2.51 15.93
N TYR A 45 11.42 -2.13 14.96
CA TYR A 45 11.51 -2.70 13.60
C TYR A 45 12.81 -2.34 12.91
N ARG A 46 13.25 -1.08 13.08
CA ARG A 46 14.51 -0.58 12.52
C ARG A 46 15.72 -1.32 13.11
N GLN A 47 15.71 -1.60 14.42
CA GLN A 47 16.74 -2.42 15.05
C GLN A 47 16.86 -3.80 14.37
N HIS A 48 15.74 -4.50 14.18
CA HIS A 48 15.74 -5.81 13.52
C HIS A 48 16.22 -5.75 12.06
N LEU A 49 15.88 -4.68 11.33
CA LEU A 49 16.37 -4.43 9.98
C LEU A 49 17.89 -4.22 9.97
N GLN A 50 18.42 -3.43 10.89
CA GLN A 50 19.84 -3.14 11.00
C GLN A 50 20.63 -4.40 11.39
N GLU A 51 20.13 -5.18 12.34
CA GLU A 51 20.69 -6.49 12.70
C GLU A 51 20.75 -7.42 11.48
N ALA A 52 19.70 -7.47 10.67
CA ALA A 52 19.67 -8.24 9.43
C ALA A 52 20.73 -7.78 8.41
N LEU A 53 20.88 -6.47 8.23
CA LEU A 53 21.88 -5.89 7.32
C LEU A 53 23.32 -6.14 7.80
N VAL A 54 23.56 -6.13 9.12
CA VAL A 54 24.89 -6.36 9.71
C VAL A 54 25.25 -7.84 9.69
N GLN A 55 24.32 -8.73 10.07
CA GLN A 55 24.58 -10.17 10.10
C GLN A 55 24.87 -10.74 8.72
N GLY A 56 24.25 -10.18 7.67
CA GLY A 56 24.46 -10.61 6.28
C GLY A 56 23.90 -12.00 5.94
N ARG A 57 23.46 -12.77 6.93
CA ARG A 57 22.82 -14.08 6.78
C ARG A 57 21.81 -14.30 7.89
N LEU A 58 20.58 -14.64 7.51
CA LEU A 58 19.45 -14.83 8.43
C LEU A 58 18.88 -16.24 8.29
N ARG A 59 18.31 -16.80 9.36
CA ARG A 59 17.47 -18.00 9.24
C ARG A 59 16.14 -17.64 8.58
N ALA A 60 15.50 -18.60 7.93
CA ALA A 60 14.19 -18.42 7.30
C ALA A 60 13.13 -17.88 8.29
N ARG A 61 13.19 -18.30 9.57
CA ARG A 61 12.32 -17.77 10.63
C ARG A 61 12.56 -16.30 10.94
N ASP A 62 13.82 -15.86 10.94
CA ASP A 62 14.20 -14.49 11.27
C ASP A 62 13.85 -13.57 10.09
N TRP A 63 14.00 -14.08 8.87
CA TRP A 63 13.48 -13.46 7.64
C TRP A 63 11.96 -13.29 7.67
N ALA A 64 11.22 -14.36 7.99
CA ALA A 64 9.77 -14.31 8.11
C ALA A 64 9.32 -13.32 9.20
N ASN A 65 10.06 -13.25 10.31
CA ASN A 65 9.80 -12.29 11.38
C ASN A 65 9.99 -10.84 10.91
N LEU A 66 11.09 -10.54 10.21
CA LEU A 66 11.33 -9.23 9.62
C LEU A 66 10.24 -8.86 8.60
N LEU A 67 9.89 -9.78 7.69
CA LEU A 67 8.80 -9.57 6.73
C LEU A 67 7.46 -9.30 7.42
N GLY A 68 7.15 -10.01 8.51
CA GLY A 68 5.95 -9.77 9.29
C GLY A 68 5.90 -8.37 9.92
N LYS A 69 7.04 -7.87 10.41
CA LYS A 69 7.17 -6.50 10.93
C LYS A 69 6.96 -5.46 9.84
N LEU A 70 7.63 -5.62 8.69
CA LEU A 70 7.46 -4.72 7.56
C LEU A 70 6.04 -4.78 6.96
N ALA A 71 5.40 -5.96 6.98
CA ALA A 71 4.00 -6.11 6.58
C ALA A 71 3.06 -5.37 7.54
N PHE A 72 3.27 -5.48 8.84
CA PHE A 72 2.52 -4.71 9.82
C PHE A 72 2.69 -3.21 9.60
N PHE A 73 3.93 -2.74 9.47
CA PHE A 73 4.21 -1.33 9.17
C PHE A 73 3.52 -0.87 7.87
N SER A 74 3.52 -1.72 6.84
CA SER A 74 2.90 -1.40 5.55
C SER A 74 1.38 -1.24 5.63
N SER A 75 0.73 -1.76 6.67
CA SER A 75 -0.69 -1.47 6.92
C SER A 75 -0.92 -0.02 7.37
N THR A 76 0.08 0.60 8.01
CA THR A 76 0.04 1.94 8.61
C THR A 76 0.69 3.05 7.77
N ALA A 77 1.34 2.69 6.67
CA ALA A 77 2.06 3.60 5.80
C ALA A 77 1.53 3.53 4.37
N HIS A 78 1.28 4.69 3.76
CA HIS A 78 0.85 4.75 2.36
C HIS A 78 1.87 4.09 1.42
N ALA A 79 1.38 3.31 0.44
CA ALA A 79 2.17 2.69 -0.63
C ALA A 79 3.34 1.79 -0.18
N ALA A 80 3.49 1.48 1.11
CA ALA A 80 4.62 0.70 1.64
C ALA A 80 4.57 -0.77 1.20
N LEU A 81 3.37 -1.32 0.92
CA LEU A 81 3.23 -2.67 0.40
C LEU A 81 3.94 -2.85 -0.95
N LEU A 82 3.97 -1.83 -1.82
CA LEU A 82 4.68 -1.89 -3.11
C LEU A 82 6.17 -2.21 -2.92
N ARG A 83 6.80 -1.58 -1.93
CA ARG A 83 8.21 -1.79 -1.58
C ARG A 83 8.44 -3.16 -0.93
N LEU A 84 7.41 -3.73 -0.30
CA LEU A 84 7.51 -5.00 0.41
C LEU A 84 7.38 -6.21 -0.52
N ARG A 85 6.69 -6.08 -1.66
CA ARG A 85 6.44 -7.20 -2.58
C ARG A 85 7.71 -7.91 -3.06
N PRO A 86 8.79 -7.22 -3.49
CA PRO A 86 10.02 -7.88 -3.91
C PRO A 86 10.65 -8.70 -2.79
N LEU A 87 10.61 -8.20 -1.54
CA LEU A 87 11.12 -8.94 -0.38
C LEU A 87 10.27 -10.19 -0.12
N GLN A 88 8.94 -10.08 -0.19
CA GLN A 88 8.03 -11.23 0.00
C GLN A 88 8.18 -12.32 -1.06
N ALA A 89 8.73 -12.00 -2.24
CA ALA A 89 9.01 -13.00 -3.27
C ALA A 89 10.17 -13.93 -2.87
N VAL A 90 11.05 -13.49 -1.97
CA VAL A 90 12.17 -14.30 -1.51
C VAL A 90 11.72 -15.28 -0.42
N LYS A 91 11.76 -16.57 -0.76
CA LYS A 91 11.30 -17.67 0.10
C LYS A 91 12.45 -18.64 0.41
N PRO A 92 13.29 -18.32 1.41
CA PRO A 92 14.37 -19.22 1.81
C PRO A 92 13.81 -20.48 2.50
N SER A 93 14.40 -21.65 2.22
CA SER A 93 14.09 -22.89 2.94
C SER A 93 14.70 -22.88 4.35
N ASP A 94 16.00 -22.56 4.46
CA ASP A 94 16.72 -22.59 5.75
C ASP A 94 17.34 -21.25 6.11
N TYR A 95 18.12 -20.68 5.19
CA TYR A 95 18.81 -19.40 5.36
C TYR A 95 18.65 -18.53 4.13
N ILE A 96 18.71 -17.22 4.34
CA ILE A 96 18.82 -16.20 3.31
C ILE A 96 20.12 -15.44 3.54
N THR A 97 20.88 -15.26 2.47
CA THR A 97 22.07 -14.40 2.48
C THR A 97 21.64 -13.03 1.96
N VAL A 98 22.05 -11.97 2.65
CA VAL A 98 21.80 -10.59 2.24
C VAL A 98 22.81 -10.23 1.14
N THR A 99 22.45 -10.59 -0.09
CA THR A 99 23.21 -10.20 -1.29
C THR A 99 23.14 -8.69 -1.52
N THR A 100 23.95 -8.18 -2.44
CA THR A 100 23.92 -6.77 -2.84
C THR A 100 22.52 -6.32 -3.30
N GLU A 101 21.82 -7.18 -4.05
CA GLU A 101 20.47 -6.91 -4.55
C GLU A 101 19.46 -6.87 -3.41
N LEU A 102 19.52 -7.84 -2.49
CA LEU A 102 18.61 -7.87 -1.34
C LEU A 102 18.88 -6.69 -0.39
N ARG A 103 20.15 -6.35 -0.20
CA ARG A 103 20.57 -5.17 0.55
C ARG A 103 19.97 -3.89 -0.03
N ALA A 104 20.06 -3.70 -1.34
CA ALA A 104 19.47 -2.54 -2.02
C ALA A 104 17.94 -2.44 -1.84
N LEU A 105 17.25 -3.57 -1.67
CA LEU A 105 15.82 -3.59 -1.35
C LEU A 105 15.53 -3.31 0.13
N LEU A 106 16.44 -3.68 1.04
CA LEU A 106 16.28 -3.55 2.49
C LEU A 106 16.69 -2.17 3.02
N GLU A 107 17.79 -1.60 2.52
CA GLU A 107 18.35 -0.33 3.03
C GLU A 107 17.35 0.86 3.01
N PRO A 108 16.52 1.06 1.96
CA PRO A 108 15.53 2.13 1.96
C PRO A 108 14.51 2.04 3.10
N TRP A 109 14.31 0.85 3.68
CA TRP A 109 13.38 0.68 4.81
C TRP A 109 13.85 1.36 6.09
N ASP A 110 15.16 1.58 6.27
CA ASP A 110 15.67 2.27 7.46
C ASP A 110 15.14 3.71 7.53
N GLU A 111 15.18 4.42 6.39
CA GLU A 111 14.64 5.77 6.26
C GLU A 111 13.12 5.77 6.34
N VAL A 112 12.44 4.84 5.68
CA VAL A 112 10.98 4.74 5.72
C VAL A 112 10.48 4.49 7.16
N LEU A 113 11.16 3.63 7.92
CA LEU A 113 10.87 3.39 9.34
C LEU A 113 11.23 4.61 10.21
N ARG A 114 12.28 5.37 9.86
CA ARG A 114 12.61 6.62 10.57
C ARG A 114 11.54 7.69 10.34
N GLN A 115 11.11 7.90 9.10
CA GLN A 115 10.12 8.90 8.72
C GLN A 115 8.72 8.58 9.25
N ARG A 116 8.36 7.28 9.34
CA ARG A 116 7.03 6.81 9.75
C ARG A 116 5.91 7.55 8.99
N PRO A 117 5.92 7.51 7.64
CA PRO A 117 4.87 8.14 6.85
C PRO A 117 3.50 7.68 7.33
N SER A 118 2.58 8.63 7.45
CA SER A 118 1.22 8.31 7.83
C SER A 118 0.44 7.73 6.66
N ARG A 119 -0.63 7.02 7.00
CA ARG A 119 -1.67 6.60 6.09
C ARG A 119 -2.95 7.38 6.40
N PRO A 120 -3.45 8.21 5.47
CA PRO A 120 -4.73 8.88 5.61
C PRO A 120 -5.87 7.91 5.89
N PHE A 121 -6.80 8.30 6.74
CA PHE A 121 -8.03 7.54 6.99
C PHE A 121 -8.89 7.39 5.73
N ALA A 122 -8.80 8.35 4.79
CA ALA A 122 -9.43 8.26 3.47
C ALA A 122 -9.13 6.93 2.74
N GLU A 123 -7.92 6.39 2.88
CA GLU A 123 -7.54 5.10 2.26
C GLU A 123 -8.12 3.88 2.96
N LEU A 124 -8.62 4.05 4.17
CA LEU A 124 -9.23 3.00 4.99
C LEU A 124 -10.75 3.04 4.90
N ARG A 125 -11.34 4.11 4.35
CA ARG A 125 -12.80 4.29 4.25
C ARG A 125 -13.50 3.12 3.59
N SER A 126 -12.95 2.60 2.49
CA SER A 126 -13.51 1.42 1.82
C SER A 126 -13.48 0.17 2.69
N LEU A 127 -12.42 -0.02 3.50
CA LEU A 127 -12.33 -1.12 4.48
C LEU A 127 -13.31 -0.95 5.64
N TRP A 128 -13.66 0.30 5.97
CA TRP A 128 -14.63 0.64 7.01
C TRP A 128 -16.07 0.73 6.50
N GLY A 129 -16.33 0.38 5.24
CA GLY A 129 -17.66 0.46 4.64
C GLY A 129 -18.18 1.89 4.46
N MET A 130 -17.30 2.90 4.55
CA MET A 130 -17.65 4.30 4.34
C MET A 130 -17.58 4.62 2.84
N GLN A 131 -18.71 4.99 2.25
CA GLN A 131 -18.74 5.54 0.90
C GLN A 131 -18.62 7.07 0.96
N GLY A 132 -17.76 7.65 0.12
CA GLY A 132 -17.76 9.08 -0.15
C GLY A 132 -18.96 9.46 -1.01
N ASP A 133 -19.39 10.71 -0.87
CA ASP A 133 -20.60 11.25 -1.51
C ASP A 133 -20.46 11.34 -3.04
N LEU A 134 -19.22 11.46 -3.54
CA LEU A 134 -18.94 11.54 -4.96
C LEU A 134 -18.42 10.21 -5.50
N GLN A 135 -19.23 9.57 -6.35
CA GLN A 135 -18.85 8.36 -7.09
C GLN A 135 -18.42 8.75 -8.51
N VAL A 136 -17.18 8.40 -8.86
CA VAL A 136 -16.63 8.57 -10.20
C VAL A 136 -16.29 7.18 -10.74
N THR A 137 -16.75 6.91 -11.96
CA THR A 137 -16.45 5.65 -12.64
C THR A 137 -15.52 5.92 -13.80
N VAL A 138 -14.46 5.13 -13.95
CA VAL A 138 -13.58 5.15 -15.11
C VAL A 138 -13.56 3.76 -15.73
N ALA A 139 -13.89 3.65 -17.01
CA ALA A 139 -13.71 2.43 -17.78
C ALA A 139 -12.49 2.59 -18.69
N THR A 140 -11.59 1.61 -18.70
CA THR A 140 -10.37 1.64 -19.51
C THR A 140 -10.27 0.41 -20.38
N ASP A 141 -9.60 0.58 -21.52
CA ASP A 141 -9.28 -0.48 -22.46
C ASP A 141 -7.88 -0.23 -23.05
N ALA A 142 -7.10 -1.29 -23.26
CA ALA A 142 -5.78 -1.24 -23.86
C ALA A 142 -5.68 -2.22 -25.04
N SER A 143 -5.17 -1.72 -26.16
CA SER A 143 -4.96 -2.49 -27.37
C SER A 143 -3.47 -2.78 -27.62
N GLY A 144 -3.13 -3.28 -28.80
CA GLY A 144 -1.73 -3.45 -29.21
C GLY A 144 -0.96 -2.12 -29.31
N GLN A 145 -1.61 -1.03 -29.72
CA GLN A 145 -0.96 0.22 -30.12
C GLN A 145 -1.40 1.46 -29.32
N GLY A 146 -2.58 1.42 -28.70
CA GLY A 146 -3.12 2.55 -27.97
C GLY A 146 -4.03 2.17 -26.82
N TRP A 147 -4.46 3.18 -26.09
CA TRP A 147 -5.30 3.10 -24.90
C TRP A 147 -6.53 3.99 -25.04
N GLY A 148 -7.59 3.63 -24.33
CA GLY A 148 -8.81 4.43 -24.19
C GLY A 148 -9.26 4.47 -22.74
N ALA A 149 -9.82 5.60 -22.32
CA ALA A 149 -10.44 5.78 -21.02
C ALA A 149 -11.71 6.62 -21.12
N SER A 150 -12.76 6.19 -20.42
CA SER A 150 -14.05 6.87 -20.33
C SER A 150 -14.40 7.11 -18.87
N LEU A 151 -14.49 8.37 -18.47
CA LEU A 151 -14.92 8.81 -17.15
C LEU A 151 -16.42 9.11 -17.18
N TYR A 152 -17.15 8.56 -16.22
CA TYR A 152 -18.59 8.74 -16.01
C TYR A 152 -18.84 9.33 -14.62
N GLN A 153 -19.72 10.33 -14.56
CA GLN A 153 -20.17 10.94 -13.31
C GLN A 153 -21.61 11.45 -13.47
N GLY A 154 -22.58 10.74 -12.89
CA GLY A 154 -24.00 11.03 -13.13
C GLY A 154 -24.31 10.99 -14.63
N ALA A 155 -24.87 12.07 -15.16
CA ALA A 155 -25.16 12.20 -16.60
C ALA A 155 -23.97 12.70 -17.45
N ALA A 156 -22.86 13.14 -16.83
CA ALA A 156 -21.70 13.65 -17.54
C ALA A 156 -20.71 12.53 -17.88
N SER A 157 -20.16 12.57 -19.09
CA SER A 157 -19.07 11.70 -19.51
C SER A 157 -17.93 12.48 -20.15
N ARG A 158 -16.71 11.97 -20.00
CA ARG A 158 -15.49 12.47 -20.67
C ARG A 158 -14.72 11.28 -21.18
N THR A 159 -14.11 11.40 -22.35
CA THR A 159 -13.27 10.34 -22.91
C THR A 159 -11.88 10.89 -23.22
N ALA A 160 -10.88 10.03 -23.13
CA ALA A 160 -9.52 10.28 -23.56
C ALA A 160 -8.97 9.01 -24.22
N GLN A 161 -8.13 9.18 -25.22
CA GLN A 161 -7.47 8.09 -25.92
C GLN A 161 -6.15 8.56 -26.50
N GLY A 162 -5.24 7.64 -26.76
CA GLY A 162 -3.95 7.95 -27.35
C GLY A 162 -3.15 6.72 -27.72
N HIS A 163 -1.99 6.95 -28.32
CA HIS A 163 -1.01 5.90 -28.57
C HIS A 163 -0.15 5.69 -27.32
N PHE A 164 0.41 4.49 -27.19
CA PHE A 164 1.41 4.25 -26.16
C PHE A 164 2.72 4.99 -26.48
N PRO A 165 3.38 5.55 -25.45
CA PRO A 165 4.81 5.81 -25.51
C PRO A 165 5.58 4.54 -25.90
N ARG A 166 6.73 4.67 -26.57
CA ARG A 166 7.49 3.51 -27.12
C ARG A 166 7.82 2.47 -26.06
N ASP A 167 8.23 2.90 -24.87
CA ASP A 167 8.55 2.03 -23.72
C ASP A 167 7.34 1.21 -23.24
N VAL A 168 6.14 1.78 -23.29
CA VAL A 168 4.89 1.07 -22.94
C VAL A 168 4.38 0.22 -24.11
N GLN A 169 4.61 0.66 -25.35
CA GLN A 169 4.18 -0.05 -26.54
C GLN A 169 4.83 -1.43 -26.68
N ASP A 170 6.08 -1.57 -26.26
CA ASP A 170 6.81 -2.83 -26.30
C ASP A 170 6.60 -3.69 -25.04
N SER A 171 5.89 -3.15 -24.04
CA SER A 171 5.59 -3.85 -22.80
C SER A 171 4.45 -4.85 -22.96
N ASN A 172 4.34 -5.80 -22.01
CA ASN A 172 3.24 -6.75 -21.99
C ASN A 172 1.87 -6.06 -21.80
N ILE A 173 0.80 -6.77 -22.14
CA ILE A 173 -0.57 -6.24 -22.07
C ILE A 173 -0.95 -5.73 -20.67
N CYS A 174 -0.46 -6.35 -19.58
CA CYS A 174 -0.75 -5.88 -18.22
C CYS A 174 -0.16 -4.49 -17.94
N VAL A 175 1.02 -4.17 -18.48
CA VAL A 175 1.63 -2.83 -18.34
C VAL A 175 0.85 -1.80 -19.15
N LYS A 176 0.41 -2.16 -20.36
CA LYS A 176 -0.45 -1.32 -21.20
C LYS A 176 -1.78 -0.99 -20.53
N GLU A 177 -2.39 -1.99 -19.89
CA GLU A 177 -3.60 -1.83 -19.07
C GLU A 177 -3.38 -0.91 -17.87
N LEU A 178 -2.28 -1.09 -17.13
CA LEU A 178 -1.93 -0.19 -16.03
C LEU A 178 -1.73 1.25 -16.51
N TYR A 179 -1.15 1.43 -17.71
CA TYR A 179 -1.02 2.74 -18.33
C TYR A 179 -2.38 3.35 -18.69
N ALA A 180 -3.30 2.58 -19.29
CA ALA A 180 -4.65 3.03 -19.59
C ALA A 180 -5.40 3.44 -18.31
N ILE A 181 -5.31 2.65 -17.24
CA ILE A 181 -5.83 2.99 -15.91
C ILE A 181 -5.25 4.31 -15.42
N TRP A 182 -3.92 4.48 -15.47
CA TRP A 182 -3.26 5.71 -15.03
C TRP A 182 -3.77 6.94 -15.79
N GLN A 183 -3.87 6.85 -17.12
CA GLN A 183 -4.42 7.93 -17.94
C GLN A 183 -5.88 8.23 -17.60
N GLY A 184 -6.70 7.20 -17.37
CA GLY A 184 -8.08 7.36 -16.93
C GLY A 184 -8.21 8.06 -15.58
N VAL A 185 -7.32 7.76 -14.63
CA VAL A 185 -7.26 8.45 -13.33
C VAL A 185 -6.89 9.92 -13.49
N LEU A 186 -5.97 10.26 -14.40
CA LEU A 186 -5.60 11.66 -14.68
C LEU A 186 -6.75 12.51 -15.24
N MET A 187 -7.80 11.88 -15.79
CA MET A 187 -9.00 12.59 -16.23
C MET A 187 -9.85 13.11 -15.07
N VAL A 188 -9.66 12.55 -13.86
CA VAL A 188 -10.39 12.95 -12.64
C VAL A 188 -9.87 14.33 -12.20
N PRO A 189 -10.73 15.38 -12.19
CA PRO A 189 -10.27 16.72 -11.83
C PRO A 189 -9.70 16.80 -10.40
N ALA A 190 -8.49 17.35 -10.27
CA ALA A 190 -7.74 17.47 -9.01
C ALA A 190 -8.47 18.30 -7.91
N GLN A 191 -9.40 19.17 -8.30
CA GLN A 191 -10.19 19.99 -7.37
C GLN A 191 -11.34 19.23 -6.68
N ARG A 192 -11.55 17.97 -7.06
CA ARG A 192 -12.57 17.12 -6.44
C ARG A 192 -11.90 16.40 -5.29
N GLY A 193 -12.27 16.78 -4.06
CA GLY A 193 -11.74 16.22 -2.81
C GLY A 193 -12.01 14.71 -2.64
N ASN A 194 -12.61 14.29 -1.54
CA ASN A 194 -12.90 12.88 -1.25
C ASN A 194 -13.89 12.25 -2.27
N ALA A 195 -13.41 11.84 -3.43
CA ALA A 195 -14.15 11.09 -4.44
C ALA A 195 -13.80 9.60 -4.35
N ASN A 196 -14.82 8.75 -4.43
CA ASN A 196 -14.64 7.32 -4.64
C ASN A 196 -14.49 7.07 -6.13
N LEU A 197 -13.32 6.56 -6.52
CA LEU A 197 -13.04 6.18 -7.90
C LEU A 197 -13.22 4.67 -8.08
N THR A 198 -14.13 4.26 -8.95
CA THR A 198 -14.28 2.88 -9.41
C THR A 198 -13.67 2.75 -10.80
N VAL A 199 -12.67 1.87 -10.96
CA VAL A 199 -12.05 1.60 -12.25
C VAL A 199 -12.50 0.24 -12.80
N PHE A 200 -13.00 0.23 -14.03
CA PHE A 200 -13.32 -0.97 -14.80
C PHE A 200 -12.21 -1.23 -15.83
N THR A 201 -11.62 -2.41 -15.76
CA THR A 201 -10.65 -2.98 -16.71
C THR A 201 -10.99 -4.46 -16.85
N ASP A 202 -10.82 -5.03 -18.04
CA ASP A 202 -11.00 -6.46 -18.29
C ASP A 202 -9.76 -7.29 -17.87
N ASN A 203 -8.63 -6.62 -17.62
CA ASN A 203 -7.38 -7.26 -17.23
C ASN A 203 -7.35 -7.55 -15.72
N THR A 204 -7.62 -8.81 -15.39
CA THR A 204 -7.62 -9.31 -14.00
C THR A 204 -6.28 -9.13 -13.29
N ALA A 205 -5.15 -9.20 -14.02
CA ALA A 205 -3.83 -8.96 -13.45
C ALA A 205 -3.66 -7.49 -13.08
N ALA A 206 -3.93 -6.55 -14.00
CA ALA A 206 -3.86 -5.11 -13.74
C ALA A 206 -4.77 -4.69 -12.57
N LYS A 207 -6.00 -5.21 -12.53
CA LYS A 207 -6.92 -5.05 -11.39
C LYS A 207 -6.28 -5.50 -10.08
N SER A 208 -5.60 -6.65 -10.08
CA SER A 208 -4.94 -7.19 -8.89
C SER A 208 -3.74 -6.34 -8.48
N TRP A 209 -2.93 -5.89 -9.43
CA TRP A 209 -1.77 -5.00 -9.20
C TRP A 209 -2.18 -3.70 -8.52
N VAL A 210 -3.22 -3.03 -9.02
CA VAL A 210 -3.74 -1.78 -8.45
C VAL A 210 -4.29 -2.01 -7.04
N ASN A 211 -5.18 -3.00 -6.87
CA ASN A 211 -5.86 -3.21 -5.59
C ASN A 211 -4.95 -3.78 -4.49
N ARG A 212 -3.93 -4.56 -4.86
CA ARG A 212 -3.04 -5.24 -3.90
C ARG A 212 -1.70 -4.55 -3.74
N GLN A 213 -1.50 -3.39 -4.36
CA GLN A 213 -0.21 -2.70 -4.36
C GLN A 213 0.92 -3.67 -4.78
N GLY A 214 0.70 -4.30 -5.94
CA GLY A 214 1.61 -5.27 -6.54
C GLY A 214 1.31 -6.75 -6.25
N LEU A 215 2.02 -7.63 -6.96
CA LEU A 215 1.95 -9.08 -6.83
C LEU A 215 3.31 -9.67 -6.43
N THR A 216 3.29 -10.74 -5.64
CA THR A 216 4.49 -11.54 -5.30
C THR A 216 4.77 -12.66 -6.32
N ARG A 217 3.91 -12.81 -7.32
CA ARG A 217 4.01 -13.82 -8.37
C ARG A 217 4.13 -13.10 -9.70
N ALA A 218 5.35 -12.98 -10.22
CA ALA A 218 5.53 -12.95 -11.67
C ALA A 218 5.18 -14.37 -12.13
N GLY A 219 3.99 -14.56 -12.70
CA GLY A 219 3.69 -15.85 -13.31
C GLY A 219 4.61 -16.07 -14.51
N PRO A 220 5.00 -17.31 -14.84
CA PRO A 220 5.28 -17.61 -16.23
C PRO A 220 3.96 -17.45 -16.98
N VAL A 221 3.95 -16.53 -17.94
CA VAL A 221 2.91 -16.48 -18.98
C VAL A 221 3.33 -17.53 -19.99
N SER A 222 2.67 -18.69 -19.96
CA SER A 222 2.65 -19.64 -21.07
C SER A 222 1.63 -19.18 -22.10
#